data_AF-A0A1E3FZB9-F1
#
_entry.id   AF-A0A1E3FZB9-F1
#
_cell.length_a   1.000
_cell.length_b   1.000
_cell.length_c   1.000
_cell.angle_alpha   90.00
_cell.angle_beta   90.00
_cell.angle_gamma   90.00
#
_symmetry.space_group_name_H-M   'P 1'
#
loop_
_entity.id
_entity.type
_entity.pdbx_description
1 polymer ?
#
loop_
_entity_poly.entity_id
_entity_poly.type
_entity_poly.pdbx_seq_one_letter_code
_entity_poly.pdbx_strand_id
1 'polypeptide(L)'
;MLLSHMEDTTTPHQKAARLRLGANLKLLRGKLGISQEVLADRVGLHRNHVGQIERGLANVTLDTLVSLANALGVHESQLLLEPTERPVSIKTGRKKKTDAGGQTTGDRNKPKT
;
A
#
# COMPACT_ATOMS: atom_id res chain seq x y z
N MET A 1 42.79 5.37 8.85
CA MET A 1 41.69 4.39 8.85
C MET A 1 40.38 5.15 8.68
N LEU A 2 39.73 5.01 7.53
CA LEU A 2 38.37 5.53 7.34
C LEU A 2 37.43 4.71 8.24
N LEU A 3 36.75 5.37 9.17
CA LEU A 3 35.65 4.76 9.91
C LEU A 3 34.53 4.41 8.92
N SER A 4 34.37 3.10 8.76
CA SER A 4 33.29 2.43 8.07
C SER A 4 31.91 2.98 8.49
N HIS A 5 31.16 3.46 7.51
CA HIS A 5 29.69 3.46 7.43
C HIS A 5 28.91 4.07 8.61
N MET A 6 28.27 5.20 8.31
CA MET A 6 27.08 5.74 8.98
C MET A 6 26.22 4.64 9.63
N GLU A 7 26.35 4.46 10.95
CA GLU A 7 25.39 3.71 11.74
C GLU A 7 24.02 4.40 11.63
N ASP A 8 22.95 3.61 11.49
CA ASP A 8 21.55 4.05 11.42
C ASP A 8 21.30 5.20 12.43
N THR A 9 21.23 6.45 11.95
CA THR A 9 21.00 7.64 12.79
C THR A 9 19.56 7.72 13.34
N THR A 10 18.78 6.66 13.14
CA THR A 10 17.39 6.56 13.60
C THR A 10 17.38 6.18 15.08
N THR A 11 16.96 7.12 15.92
CA THR A 11 16.73 6.88 17.35
C THR A 11 15.63 5.81 17.57
N PRO A 12 15.65 5.10 18.72
CA PRO A 12 14.59 4.14 19.05
C PRO A 12 13.18 4.74 18.99
N HIS A 13 13.03 6.00 19.41
CA HIS A 13 11.75 6.70 19.38
C HIS A 13 11.26 6.98 17.95
N GLN A 14 12.16 7.43 17.06
CA GLN A 14 11.83 7.59 15.63
C GLN A 14 11.43 6.27 14.98
N LYS A 15 12.14 5.18 15.31
CA LYS A 15 11.81 3.83 14.82
C LYS A 15 10.43 3.38 15.31
N ALA A 16 10.12 3.59 16.59
CA ALA A 16 8.81 3.28 17.16
C ALA A 16 7.69 4.06 16.47
N ALA A 17 7.87 5.36 16.21
CA ALA A 17 6.91 6.18 15.50
C ALA A 17 6.66 5.68 14.06
N ARG A 18 7.72 5.28 13.33
CA ARG A 18 7.59 4.70 11.98
C ARG A 18 6.85 3.36 11.98
N LEU A 19 7.13 2.49 12.96
CA LEU A 19 6.43 1.21 13.10
C LEU A 19 4.95 1.41 13.44
N ARG A 20 4.64 2.38 14.29
CA ARG A 20 3.27 2.76 14.64
C ARG A 20 2.49 3.24 13.43
N LEU A 21 3.07 4.16 12.67
CA LEU A 21 2.52 4.62 11.39
C LEU A 21 2.24 3.44 10.46
N GLY A 22 3.22 2.57 10.26
CA GLY A 22 3.07 1.41 9.37
C GLY A 22 1.98 0.44 9.80
N ALA A 23 1.85 0.19 11.11
CA ALA A 23 0.80 -0.67 11.67
C ALA A 23 -0.60 -0.08 11.47
N ASN A 24 -0.80 1.20 11.78
CA ASN A 24 -2.08 1.88 11.61
C ASN A 24 -2.47 1.99 10.12
N LEU A 25 -1.49 2.29 9.26
CA LEU A 25 -1.68 2.32 7.81
C LEU A 25 -2.20 0.97 7.29
N LYS A 26 -1.56 -0.14 7.68
CA LYS A 26 -1.96 -1.48 7.30
C LYS A 26 -3.33 -1.86 7.85
N LEU A 27 -3.62 -1.51 9.11
CA LEU A 27 -4.91 -1.76 9.76
C LEU A 27 -6.05 -1.05 9.02
N LEU A 28 -5.94 0.27 8.83
CA LEU A 28 -6.96 1.09 8.16
C LEU A 28 -7.14 0.68 6.69
N ARG A 29 -6.04 0.41 5.99
CA ARG A 29 -6.10 -0.13 4.64
C ARG A 29 -6.83 -1.48 4.60
N GLY A 30 -6.64 -2.32 5.61
CA GLY A 30 -7.35 -3.58 5.78
C GLY A 30 -8.84 -3.41 6.05
N LYS A 31 -9.24 -2.41 6.83
CA LYS A 31 -10.66 -2.07 7.06
C LYS A 31 -11.36 -1.66 5.75
N LEU A 32 -10.62 -1.04 4.82
CA LEU A 32 -11.13 -0.70 3.48
C LEU A 32 -11.03 -1.83 2.45
N GLY A 33 -10.37 -2.95 2.78
CA GLY A 33 -10.21 -4.08 1.86
C GLY A 33 -9.34 -3.80 0.62
N ILE A 34 -8.55 -2.73 0.61
CA ILE A 34 -7.76 -2.32 -0.57
C ILE A 34 -6.31 -2.86 -0.50
N SER A 35 -5.68 -3.08 -1.66
CA SER A 35 -4.28 -3.50 -1.73
C SER A 35 -3.31 -2.32 -1.52
N GLN A 36 -2.03 -2.61 -1.29
CA GLN A 36 -0.98 -1.57 -1.25
C GLN A 36 -0.90 -0.79 -2.57
N GLU A 37 -1.14 -1.47 -3.69
CA GLU A 37 -1.14 -0.87 -5.03
C GLU A 37 -2.28 0.13 -5.20
N VAL A 38 -3.50 -0.27 -4.81
CA VAL A 38 -4.67 0.63 -4.84
C VAL A 38 -4.47 1.84 -3.93
N LEU A 39 -3.88 1.65 -2.75
CA LEU A 39 -3.56 2.79 -1.88
C LEU A 39 -2.51 3.69 -2.53
N ALA A 40 -1.45 3.11 -3.09
CA ALA A 40 -0.38 3.84 -3.76
C ALA A 40 -0.91 4.72 -4.90
N ASP A 41 -1.80 4.16 -5.73
CA ASP A 41 -2.45 4.89 -6.82
C ASP A 41 -3.27 6.08 -6.30
N ARG A 42 -4.01 5.92 -5.19
CA ARG A 42 -4.81 7.00 -4.58
C ARG A 42 -3.97 8.18 -4.09
N VAL A 43 -2.74 7.92 -3.64
CA VAL A 43 -1.85 8.96 -3.08
C VAL A 43 -0.73 9.37 -4.03
N GLY A 44 -0.71 8.84 -5.26
CA GLY A 44 0.35 9.12 -6.23
C GLY A 44 1.73 8.62 -5.80
N LEU A 45 1.81 7.56 -5.00
CA LEU A 45 3.07 6.96 -4.56
C LEU A 45 3.37 5.68 -5.34
N HIS A 46 4.64 5.26 -5.33
CA HIS A 46 5.00 3.92 -5.78
C HIS A 46 4.57 2.87 -4.74
N ARG A 47 4.00 1.74 -5.19
CA ARG A 47 3.61 0.61 -4.31
C ARG A 47 4.71 0.18 -3.34
N ASN A 48 5.97 0.14 -3.79
CA ASN A 48 7.12 -0.20 -2.93
C ASN A 48 7.30 0.78 -1.77
N HIS A 49 7.05 2.08 -2.00
CA HIS A 49 7.11 3.09 -0.96
C HIS A 49 6.03 2.83 0.09
N VAL A 50 4.77 2.58 -0.33
CA VAL A 50 3.70 2.15 0.60
C VAL A 50 4.12 0.92 1.41
N GLY A 51 4.74 -0.07 0.78
CA GLY A 51 5.27 -1.25 1.47
C GLY A 51 6.46 -0.97 2.41
N GLN A 52 7.27 0.06 2.16
CA GLN A 52 8.32 0.52 3.09
C GLN A 52 7.71 1.25 4.30
N ILE A 53 6.68 2.07 4.08
CA ILE A 53 5.96 2.77 5.15
C ILE A 53 5.29 1.76 6.08
N GLU A 54 4.57 0.76 5.54
CA GLU A 54 3.93 -0.29 6.34
C GLU A 54 4.92 -1.11 7.19
N ARG A 55 6.19 -1.18 6.79
CA ARG A 55 7.26 -1.85 7.53
C ARG A 55 8.07 -0.92 8.44
N GLY A 56 7.74 0.37 8.49
CA GLY A 56 8.48 1.38 9.26
C GLY A 56 9.88 1.69 8.73
N LEU A 57 10.16 1.38 7.46
CA LEU A 57 11.46 1.58 6.81
C LEU A 57 11.60 2.96 6.15
N ALA A 58 10.49 3.65 5.92
CA ALA A 58 10.47 4.97 5.28
C ALA A 58 10.39 6.09 6.32
N ASN A 59 11.11 7.18 6.05
CA ASN A 59 10.90 8.46 6.73
C ASN A 59 9.87 9.27 5.93
N VAL A 60 8.64 9.31 6.43
CA VAL A 60 7.50 9.93 5.73
C VAL A 60 7.46 11.42 6.02
N THR A 61 7.26 12.24 4.98
CA THR A 61 7.02 13.69 5.16
C THR A 61 5.62 13.93 5.74
N LEU A 62 5.40 15.09 6.36
CA LEU A 62 4.08 15.45 6.87
C LEU A 62 3.02 15.45 5.76
N ASP A 63 3.34 15.98 4.58
CA ASP A 63 2.40 16.00 3.43
C ASP A 63 2.01 14.60 2.97
N THR A 64 2.95 13.66 2.98
CA THR A 64 2.67 12.26 2.65
C THR A 64 1.78 11.62 3.72
N LEU A 65 2.00 11.92 5.00
CA LEU A 65 1.14 11.46 6.09
C LEU A 65 -0.31 11.95 5.89
N VAL A 66 -0.49 13.23 5.62
CA VAL A 66 -1.81 13.84 5.37
C VAL A 66 -2.46 13.23 4.12
N SER A 67 -1.70 13.01 3.06
CA SER A 67 -2.21 12.39 1.83
C SER A 67 -2.69 10.95 2.06
N LEU A 68 -1.94 10.17 2.85
CA LEU A 68 -2.36 8.82 3.27
C LEU A 68 -3.63 8.86 4.12
N ALA A 69 -3.72 9.79 5.07
CA ALA A 69 -4.89 9.95 5.92
C ALA A 69 -6.14 10.28 5.08
N ASN A 70 -6.02 11.23 4.14
CA ASN A 70 -7.08 11.60 3.20
C ASN A 70 -7.52 10.41 2.33
N ALA A 71 -6.58 9.63 1.78
CA ALA A 71 -6.90 8.47 0.95
C ALA A 71 -7.58 7.32 1.73
N LEU A 72 -7.41 7.30 3.05
CA LEU A 72 -8.05 6.38 3.98
C LEU A 72 -9.36 6.94 4.59
N GLY A 73 -9.65 8.23 4.40
CA GLY A 73 -10.83 8.90 4.97
C GLY A 73 -10.76 9.10 6.48
N VAL A 74 -9.56 9.31 7.03
CA VAL A 74 -9.35 9.53 8.47
C VAL A 74 -8.52 10.80 8.72
N HIS A 75 -8.54 11.29 9.96
CA HIS A 75 -7.61 12.32 10.43
C HIS A 75 -6.20 11.74 10.60
N GLU A 76 -5.14 12.50 10.31
CA GLU A 76 -3.74 12.05 10.34
C GLU A 76 -3.28 11.57 11.72
N SER A 77 -3.89 12.09 12.79
CA SER A 77 -3.65 11.60 14.16
C SER A 77 -3.95 10.11 14.32
N GLN A 78 -4.94 9.57 13.59
CA GLN A 78 -5.28 8.14 13.62
C GLN A 78 -4.14 7.26 13.11
N LEU A 79 -3.24 7.80 12.28
CA LEU A 79 -2.04 7.10 11.83
C LEU A 79 -0.94 7.08 12.90
N LEU A 80 -1.00 7.96 13.91
CA LEU A 80 0.04 8.12 14.92
C LEU A 80 -0.38 7.72 16.35
N LEU A 81 -1.64 7.30 16.56
CA LEU A 81 -2.08 6.78 17.85
C LEU A 81 -1.54 5.36 18.11
N GLU A 82 -1.50 4.97 19.38
CA GLU A 82 -1.23 3.57 19.76
C GLU A 82 -2.29 2.66 19.11
N PRO A 83 -1.88 1.61 18.37
CA PRO A 83 -2.83 0.71 17.73
C PRO A 83 -3.64 -0.02 18.79
N THR A 84 -4.96 0.16 18.80
CA THR A 84 -5.87 -0.57 19.70
C THR A 84 -6.16 -1.99 19.23
N GLU A 85 -5.85 -2.29 17.96
CA GLU A 85 -6.17 -3.54 17.29
C GLU A 85 -4.96 -4.08 16.52
N ARG A 86 -4.88 -5.41 16.37
CA ARG A 86 -3.85 -6.03 15.52
C ARG A 86 -4.20 -5.84 14.04
N PRO A 87 -3.22 -5.53 13.17
CA PRO A 87 -3.48 -5.34 11.75
C PRO A 87 -4.05 -6.61 11.11
N VAL A 88 -5.13 -6.44 10.34
CA VAL A 88 -5.82 -7.54 9.65
C VAL A 88 -4.90 -8.17 8.61
N SER A 89 -4.86 -9.51 8.58
CA SER A 89 -4.22 -10.26 7.49
C SER A 89 -5.06 -10.16 6.22
N ILE A 90 -4.78 -9.16 5.39
CA ILE A 90 -5.41 -9.04 4.08
C ILE A 90 -4.85 -10.15 3.20
N LYS A 91 -5.72 -11.07 2.76
CA LYS A 91 -5.36 -12.08 1.76
C LYS A 91 -4.91 -11.34 0.50
N THR A 92 -3.64 -11.45 0.15
CA THR A 92 -3.13 -11.03 -1.15
C THR A 92 -3.82 -11.86 -2.21
N GLY A 93 -4.83 -11.32 -2.88
CA GLY A 93 -5.41 -11.95 -4.05
C GLY A 93 -4.35 -12.05 -5.14
N ARG A 94 -3.84 -13.27 -5.41
CA ARG A 94 -3.41 -13.61 -6.76
C ARG A 94 -4.61 -13.32 -7.67
N LYS A 95 -4.56 -12.29 -8.51
CA LYS A 95 -5.43 -12.26 -9.69
C LYS A 95 -5.03 -13.46 -10.55
N LYS A 96 -5.83 -14.52 -10.56
CA LYS A 96 -5.76 -15.59 -11.56
C LYS A 96 -5.98 -14.91 -12.92
N LYS A 97 -5.03 -15.05 -13.85
CA LYS A 97 -5.30 -14.79 -15.27
C LYS A 97 -6.47 -15.71 -15.64
N THR A 98 -7.63 -15.16 -15.94
CA THR A 98 -8.68 -15.89 -16.63
C THR A 98 -8.27 -16.00 -18.09
N ASP A 99 -8.06 -17.23 -18.53
CA ASP A 99 -7.91 -17.61 -19.92
C ASP A 99 -9.19 -17.19 -20.68
N ALA A 100 -9.07 -16.25 -21.61
CA ALA A 100 -10.13 -15.94 -22.57
C ALA A 100 -9.78 -16.60 -23.90
N GLY A 101 -10.01 -17.91 -23.97
CA GLY A 101 -9.97 -18.68 -25.20
C GLY A 101 -11.35 -19.26 -25.53
N GLY A 102 -12.02 -18.65 -26.51
CA GLY A 102 -12.81 -19.39 -27.50
C GLY A 102 -14.34 -19.44 -27.37
N GLN A 103 -14.96 -19.32 -28.55
CA GLN A 103 -16.32 -19.73 -28.98
C GLN A 103 -17.41 -18.65 -28.76
N THR A 104 -18.22 -18.23 -29.75
CA THR A 104 -18.79 -18.92 -30.93
C THR A 104 -19.33 -17.94 -32.00
N THR A 105 -19.25 -18.38 -33.26
CA THR A 105 -20.31 -18.33 -34.31
C THR A 105 -20.86 -16.99 -34.82
N GLY A 106 -20.73 -16.79 -36.14
CA GLY A 106 -21.37 -15.72 -36.89
C GLY A 106 -21.29 -15.97 -38.40
N ASP A 107 -22.04 -16.98 -38.83
CA ASP A 107 -22.43 -17.24 -40.22
C ASP A 107 -22.89 -15.95 -40.93
N ARG A 108 -22.21 -15.57 -42.02
CA ARG A 108 -22.75 -14.70 -43.08
C ARG A 108 -22.16 -15.08 -44.43
N ASN A 109 -22.94 -15.93 -45.09
CA ASN A 109 -22.99 -16.11 -46.53
C ASN A 109 -23.23 -14.78 -47.29
N LYS A 110 -22.92 -14.82 -48.60
CA LYS A 110 -23.34 -13.99 -49.77
C LYS A 110 -22.38 -12.87 -50.26
N PRO A 111 -22.40 -12.51 -51.57
CA PRO A 111 -22.11 -13.30 -52.79
C PRO A 111 -21.07 -12.65 -53.73
N LYS A 112 -20.70 -13.43 -54.77
CA LYS A 112 -20.17 -13.10 -56.12
C LYS A 112 -19.90 -11.62 -56.49
N THR A 113 -18.71 -11.39 -57.04
CA THR A 113 -18.46 -10.96 -58.44
C THR A 113 -17.13 -11.52 -58.90
#